data_AF-Q0AV42-F1
#
_entry.id   AF-Q0AV42-F1
#
_cell.length_a   1.000
_cell.length_b   1.000
_cell.length_c   1.000
_cell.angle_alpha   90.00
_cell.angle_beta   90.00
_cell.angle_gamma   90.00
#
_symmetry.space_group_name_H-M   'P 1'
#
loop_
_entity.id
_entity.type
_entity.pdbx_description
1 polymer ?
#
loop_
_entity_poly.entity_id
_entity_poly.type
_entity_poly.pdbx_seq_one_letter_code
_entity_poly.pdbx_strand_id
1 'polypeptide(L)'
;MEITLGFLALSIFLLYSVYFIKIIKGNPESFELELLSSLANWMIEKGAKSQVRIWLMLFLSLLLEASYFLLVFLIVANPVILGFTVLFAAFELLHLLVLGLAFKRFFQGQKILKEVFNWKMERSSALLFFTYSLLVLINLWWI
;
A
#
# COMPACT_ATOMS: atom_id res chain seq x y z
N MET A 1 -20.51 1.97 10.87
CA MET A 1 -19.67 1.39 9.81
C MET A 1 -19.12 2.48 8.89
N GLU A 2 -19.95 3.45 8.48
CA GLU A 2 -19.53 4.64 7.71
C GLU A 2 -18.42 5.44 8.40
N ILE A 3 -18.56 5.76 9.68
CA ILE A 3 -17.52 6.48 10.46
C ILE A 3 -16.18 5.72 10.41
N THR A 4 -16.22 4.38 10.56
CA THR A 4 -15.03 3.53 10.50
C THR A 4 -14.39 3.56 9.12
N LEU A 5 -15.19 3.45 8.05
CA LEU A 5 -14.69 3.55 6.67
C LEU A 5 -14.12 4.95 6.40
N GLY A 6 -14.79 6.01 6.84
CA GLY A 6 -14.33 7.39 6.71
C GLY A 6 -13.00 7.63 7.42
N PHE A 7 -12.84 7.11 8.65
CA PHE A 7 -11.57 7.20 9.37
C PHE A 7 -10.43 6.45 8.69
N LEU A 8 -10.69 5.24 8.19
CA LEU A 8 -9.72 4.45 7.42
C LEU A 8 -9.34 5.16 6.11
N ALA A 9 -10.33 5.61 5.35
CA ALA A 9 -10.12 6.33 4.09
C ALA A 9 -9.31 7.61 4.33
N LEU A 10 -9.61 8.38 5.37
CA LEU A 10 -8.85 9.58 5.74
C LEU A 10 -7.41 9.25 6.12
N SER A 11 -7.20 8.19 6.90
CA SER A 11 -5.86 7.76 7.30
C SER A 11 -5.04 7.33 6.09
N ILE A 12 -5.60 6.53 5.19
CA ILE A 12 -4.95 6.10 3.93
C ILE A 12 -4.64 7.34 3.07
N PHE A 13 -5.61 8.22 2.88
CA PHE A 13 -5.46 9.45 2.11
C PHE A 13 -4.28 10.30 2.62
N LEU A 14 -4.23 10.55 3.92
CA LEU A 14 -3.18 11.37 4.54
C LEU A 14 -1.81 10.68 4.46
N LEU A 15 -1.72 9.37 4.73
CA LEU A 15 -0.47 8.63 4.65
C LEU A 15 0.11 8.64 3.23
N TYR A 16 -0.73 8.34 2.23
CA TYR A 16 -0.29 8.29 0.84
C TYR A 16 -0.09 9.68 0.22
N SER A 17 -0.65 10.75 0.80
CA SER A 17 -0.45 12.12 0.31
C SER A 17 1.03 12.52 0.25
N VAL A 18 1.84 12.10 1.23
CA VAL A 18 3.27 12.41 1.29
C VAL A 18 3.98 11.84 0.06
N TYR A 19 3.71 10.57 -0.27
CA TYR A 19 4.35 9.92 -1.40
C TYR A 19 3.79 10.44 -2.74
N PHE A 20 2.47 10.61 -2.82
CA PHE A 20 1.78 11.21 -3.98
C PHE A 20 2.37 12.57 -4.36
N ILE A 21 2.58 13.47 -3.39
CA ILE A 21 3.18 14.79 -3.63
C ILE A 21 4.59 14.66 -4.23
N LYS A 22 5.41 13.72 -3.74
CA LYS A 22 6.75 13.50 -4.27
C LYS A 22 6.74 12.93 -5.69
N ILE A 23 5.79 12.04 -5.99
CA ILE A 23 5.59 11.49 -7.34
C ILE A 23 5.21 12.61 -8.32
N ILE A 24 4.22 13.44 -7.98
CA ILE A 24 3.78 14.53 -8.86
C ILE A 24 4.86 15.60 -9.04
N LYS A 25 5.67 15.87 -8.02
CA LYS A 25 6.83 16.77 -8.13
C LYS A 25 7.97 16.21 -8.99
N GLY A 26 7.86 14.97 -9.48
CA GLY A 26 8.86 14.34 -10.35
C GLY A 26 10.17 13.97 -9.66
N ASN A 27 10.18 13.91 -8.32
CA ASN A 27 11.35 13.48 -7.54
C ASN A 27 10.96 12.47 -6.44
N PRO A 28 10.33 11.33 -6.79
CA PRO A 28 10.06 10.25 -5.83
C PRO A 28 11.34 9.52 -5.39
N GLU A 29 12.40 9.50 -6.21
CA GLU A 29 13.60 8.67 -6.00
C GLU A 29 14.32 8.99 -4.69
N SER A 30 14.39 10.26 -4.31
CA SER A 30 15.02 10.68 -3.05
C SER A 30 14.37 10.03 -1.82
N PHE A 31 13.04 9.94 -1.83
CA PHE A 31 12.26 9.30 -0.77
C PHE A 31 12.35 7.78 -0.81
N GLU A 32 12.32 7.19 -2.00
CA GLU A 32 12.47 5.75 -2.19
C GLU A 32 13.82 5.25 -1.66
N LEU A 33 14.90 6.01 -1.92
CA LEU A 33 16.22 5.73 -1.37
C LEU A 33 16.27 5.86 0.15
N GLU A 34 15.62 6.89 0.70
CA GLU A 34 15.50 7.08 2.15
C GLU A 34 14.74 5.93 2.82
N LEU A 35 13.62 5.49 2.23
CA LEU A 35 12.85 4.33 2.66
C LEU A 35 13.69 3.05 2.62
N LEU A 36 14.39 2.82 1.51
CA LEU A 36 15.23 1.64 1.32
C LEU A 36 16.37 1.60 2.35
N SER A 37 17.03 2.75 2.58
CA SER A 37 18.09 2.90 3.58
C SER A 37 17.57 2.65 4.99
N SER A 38 16.41 3.22 5.33
CA SER A 38 15.76 3.04 6.63
C SER A 38 15.38 1.58 6.87
N LEU A 39 14.83 0.91 5.85
CA LEU A 39 14.54 -0.52 5.90
C LEU A 39 15.82 -1.33 6.10
N ALA A 40 16.87 -1.06 5.33
CA ALA A 40 18.15 -1.77 5.44
C ALA A 40 18.72 -1.66 6.87
N ASN A 41 18.76 -0.45 7.43
CA ASN A 41 19.25 -0.19 8.77
C ASN A 41 18.43 -0.94 9.83
N TRP A 42 17.10 -0.91 9.72
CA TRP A 42 16.22 -1.65 10.62
C TRP A 42 16.41 -3.16 10.51
N MET A 43 16.61 -3.69 9.29
CA MET A 43 16.87 -5.12 9.08
C MET A 43 18.21 -5.56 9.70
N ILE A 44 19.24 -4.71 9.60
CA ILE A 44 20.54 -4.93 10.26
C ILE A 44 20.36 -4.94 11.78
N GLU A 45 19.64 -3.97 12.34
CA GLU A 45 19.39 -3.87 13.78
C GLU A 45 18.61 -5.07 14.33
N LYS A 46 17.61 -5.58 13.59
CA LYS A 46 16.79 -6.73 14.03
C LYS A 46 17.37 -8.09 13.67
N GLY A 47 18.36 -8.16 12.77
CA GLY A 47 19.01 -9.39 12.32
C GLY A 47 18.00 -10.42 11.77
N ALA A 48 18.16 -11.69 12.12
CA ALA A 48 17.30 -12.79 11.64
C ALA A 48 15.80 -12.63 11.97
N LYS A 49 15.46 -11.87 13.03
CA LYS A 49 14.06 -11.59 13.38
C LYS A 49 13.37 -10.66 12.37
N SER A 50 14.13 -9.95 11.54
CA SER A 50 13.58 -9.09 10.48
C SER A 50 12.72 -9.89 9.50
N GLN A 51 13.09 -11.13 9.17
CA GLN A 51 12.34 -11.98 8.25
C GLN A 51 10.91 -12.23 8.72
N VAL A 52 10.75 -12.74 9.95
CA VAL A 52 9.42 -13.01 10.53
C VAL A 52 8.59 -11.72 10.60
N ARG A 53 9.23 -10.61 10.97
CA ARG A 53 8.55 -9.31 11.07
C ARG A 53 8.10 -8.76 9.71
N ILE A 54 8.90 -8.89 8.65
CA ILE A 54 8.47 -8.49 7.30
C ILE A 54 7.28 -9.34 6.84
N TRP A 55 7.32 -10.66 7.07
CA TRP A 55 6.16 -11.51 6.76
C TRP A 55 4.91 -11.12 7.54
N LEU A 56 5.07 -10.79 8.82
CA LEU A 56 3.97 -10.28 9.63
C LEU A 56 3.45 -8.94 9.10
N MET A 57 4.33 -8.01 8.70
CA MET A 57 3.94 -6.73 8.12
C MET A 57 3.17 -6.90 6.80
N LEU A 58 3.63 -7.78 5.90
CA LEU A 58 2.94 -8.09 4.65
C LEU A 58 1.56 -8.70 4.91
N PHE A 59 1.47 -9.62 5.87
CA PHE A 59 0.20 -10.23 6.27
C PHE A 59 -0.77 -9.20 6.87
N LEU A 60 -0.28 -8.32 7.75
CA LEU A 60 -1.08 -7.24 8.32
C LEU A 60 -1.52 -6.23 7.26
N SER A 61 -0.68 -5.92 6.26
CA SER A 61 -1.07 -5.08 5.12
C SER A 61 -2.23 -5.69 4.36
N LEU A 62 -2.12 -6.98 4.00
CA LEU A 62 -3.18 -7.71 3.32
C LEU A 62 -4.50 -7.68 4.10
N LEU A 63 -4.45 -7.90 5.41
CA LEU A 63 -5.65 -7.85 6.26
C LEU A 63 -6.26 -6.45 6.30
N LEU A 64 -5.44 -5.40 6.39
CA LEU A 64 -5.91 -4.02 6.42
C LEU A 64 -6.57 -3.63 5.10
N GLU A 65 -5.95 -3.96 3.98
CA GLU A 65 -6.46 -3.71 2.63
C GLU A 65 -7.75 -4.49 2.38
N ALA A 66 -7.79 -5.78 2.71
CA ALA A 66 -9.00 -6.59 2.59
C ALA A 66 -10.14 -6.00 3.44
N SER A 67 -9.86 -5.60 4.68
CA SER A 67 -10.85 -4.97 5.55
C SER A 67 -11.38 -3.66 4.97
N TYR A 68 -10.49 -2.83 4.41
CA TYR A 68 -10.86 -1.58 3.77
C TYR A 68 -11.75 -1.79 2.54
N PHE A 69 -11.36 -2.69 1.63
CA PHE A 69 -12.17 -2.99 0.44
C PHE A 69 -13.51 -3.64 0.80
N LEU A 70 -13.56 -4.55 1.77
CA LEU A 70 -14.81 -5.13 2.27
C LEU A 70 -15.74 -4.06 2.84
N LEU A 71 -15.22 -3.12 3.63
CA LEU A 71 -16.04 -2.01 4.14
C LEU A 71 -16.60 -1.15 3.00
N VAL A 72 -15.83 -0.88 1.94
CA VAL A 72 -16.35 -0.17 0.77
C VAL A 72 -17.48 -0.94 0.11
N PHE A 73 -17.32 -2.25 -0.13
CA PHE A 73 -18.39 -3.08 -0.72
C PHE A 73 -19.68 -3.11 0.11
N LEU A 74 -19.57 -3.05 1.43
CA LEU A 74 -20.72 -3.12 2.34
C LEU A 74 -21.45 -1.78 2.49
N ILE A 75 -20.77 -0.65 2.30
CA ILE A 75 -21.29 0.69 2.63
C ILE A 75 -21.61 1.50 1.37
N VAL A 76 -20.77 1.41 0.33
CA VAL A 76 -20.89 2.27 -0.84
C VAL A 76 -21.83 1.63 -1.87
N ALA A 77 -22.94 2.32 -2.17
CA ALA A 77 -23.89 1.89 -3.19
C ALA A 77 -23.54 2.38 -4.62
N ASN A 78 -22.54 3.25 -4.77
CA ASN A 78 -22.20 3.84 -6.06
C ASN A 78 -21.52 2.80 -6.98
N PRO A 79 -22.15 2.41 -8.11
CA PRO A 79 -21.64 1.34 -8.96
C PRO A 79 -20.30 1.67 -9.62
N VAL A 80 -20.00 2.95 -9.86
CA VAL A 80 -18.71 3.38 -10.41
C VAL A 80 -17.61 3.12 -9.40
N ILE A 81 -17.83 3.49 -8.13
CA ILE A 81 -16.84 3.26 -7.06
C ILE A 81 -16.63 1.77 -6.86
N LEU A 82 -17.69 0.98 -6.82
CA LEU A 82 -17.58 -0.49 -6.70
C LEU A 82 -16.78 -1.11 -7.86
N GLY A 83 -16.97 -0.62 -9.09
CA GLY A 83 -16.15 -1.03 -10.23
C GLY A 83 -14.66 -0.74 -10.01
N PHE A 84 -14.33 0.47 -9.53
CA PHE A 84 -12.96 0.81 -9.15
C PHE A 84 -12.45 -0.02 -7.97
N THR A 85 -13.28 -0.35 -6.98
CA THR A 85 -12.92 -1.21 -5.84
C THR A 85 -12.44 -2.57 -6.32
N VAL A 86 -13.16 -3.22 -7.23
CA VAL A 86 -12.78 -4.54 -7.77
C VAL A 86 -11.44 -4.46 -8.51
N LEU A 87 -11.29 -3.48 -9.41
CA LEU A 87 -10.06 -3.30 -10.17
C LEU A 87 -8.86 -3.02 -9.25
N PHE A 88 -9.07 -2.17 -8.25
CA PHE A 88 -8.01 -1.79 -7.34
C PHE A 88 -7.62 -2.93 -6.38
N ALA A 89 -8.59 -3.66 -5.84
CA ALA A 89 -8.32 -4.84 -5.02
C ALA A 89 -7.56 -5.92 -5.80
N ALA A 90 -7.87 -6.11 -7.08
CA ALA A 90 -7.12 -7.04 -7.94
C ALA A 90 -5.68 -6.58 -8.19
N PHE A 91 -5.47 -5.27 -8.40
CA PHE A 91 -4.14 -4.69 -8.55
C PHE A 91 -3.30 -4.85 -7.27
N GLU A 92 -3.85 -4.52 -6.11
CA GLU A 92 -3.14 -4.63 -4.82
C GLU A 92 -2.83 -6.08 -4.44
N LEU A 93 -3.75 -7.01 -4.75
CA LEU A 93 -3.45 -8.43 -4.59
C LEU A 93 -2.24 -8.86 -5.42
N LEU A 94 -2.17 -8.43 -6.69
CA LEU A 94 -1.02 -8.71 -7.55
C LEU A 94 0.26 -8.05 -7.02
N HIS A 95 0.17 -6.80 -6.56
CA HIS A 95 1.29 -6.05 -5.96
C HIS A 95 1.86 -6.78 -4.74
N LEU A 96 1.02 -7.16 -3.76
CA LEU A 96 1.44 -7.89 -2.58
C LEU A 96 2.03 -9.26 -2.91
N LEU A 97 1.50 -9.97 -3.91
CA LEU A 97 2.07 -11.23 -4.38
C LEU A 97 3.48 -11.03 -4.95
N VAL A 98 3.67 -10.02 -5.82
CA VAL A 98 4.97 -9.70 -6.40
C VAL A 98 5.97 -9.29 -5.32
N LEU A 99 5.56 -8.44 -4.38
CA LEU A 99 6.38 -7.97 -3.27
C LEU A 99 6.76 -9.11 -2.33
N GLY A 100 5.80 -9.97 -1.97
CA GLY A 100 6.03 -11.15 -1.14
C GLY A 100 7.01 -12.13 -1.80
N LEU A 101 6.86 -12.40 -3.09
CA LEU A 101 7.81 -13.23 -3.84
C LEU A 101 9.21 -12.59 -3.89
N ALA A 102 9.29 -11.26 -4.04
CA ALA A 102 10.56 -10.54 -4.03
C ALA A 102 11.26 -10.63 -2.67
N PHE A 103 10.54 -10.45 -1.57
CA PHE A 103 11.08 -10.64 -0.22
C PHE A 103 11.50 -12.09 0.04
N LYS A 104 10.71 -13.07 -0.40
CA LYS A 104 11.09 -14.49 -0.31
C LYS A 104 12.43 -14.75 -0.99
N ARG A 105 12.62 -14.26 -2.21
CA ARG A 105 13.89 -14.40 -2.96
C ARG A 105 15.04 -13.64 -2.29
N PHE A 106 14.78 -12.47 -1.73
CA PHE A 106 15.76 -11.71 -0.95
C PHE A 106 16.26 -12.49 0.27
N PHE A 107 15.36 -13.04 1.09
CA PHE A 107 15.74 -13.83 2.27
C PHE A 107 16.43 -15.15 1.91
N GLN A 108 16.23 -15.66 0.70
CA GLN A 108 16.95 -16.81 0.14
C GLN A 108 18.32 -16.45 -0.45
N GLY A 109 18.72 -15.18 -0.42
CA GLY A 109 19.98 -14.69 -1.00
C GLY A 109 19.99 -14.61 -2.53
N GLN A 110 18.84 -14.79 -3.19
CA GLN A 110 18.70 -14.78 -4.65
C GLN A 110 18.51 -13.37 -5.23
N LYS A 111 18.27 -12.38 -4.37
CA LYS A 111 17.92 -11.01 -4.76
C LYS A 111 18.52 -10.02 -3.77
N ILE A 112 19.01 -8.87 -4.23
CA ILE A 112 19.48 -7.81 -3.33
C ILE A 112 18.34 -6.90 -2.90
N LEU A 113 18.48 -6.22 -1.75
CA LEU A 113 17.40 -5.41 -1.16
C LEU A 113 16.88 -4.33 -2.11
N LYS A 114 17.78 -3.68 -2.85
CA LYS A 114 17.44 -2.63 -3.84
C LYS A 114 16.46 -3.11 -4.92
N GLU A 115 16.46 -4.40 -5.23
CA GLU A 115 15.61 -4.97 -6.27
C GLU A 115 14.27 -5.46 -5.72
N VAL A 116 14.11 -5.54 -4.40
CA VAL A 116 12.89 -6.08 -3.77
C VAL A 116 11.66 -5.28 -4.20
N PHE A 117 11.76 -3.96 -4.16
CA PHE A 117 10.69 -3.06 -4.56
C PHE A 117 10.70 -2.83 -6.06
N ASN A 118 9.56 -3.08 -6.70
CA ASN A 118 9.31 -2.60 -8.05
C ASN A 118 8.77 -1.17 -7.94
N TRP A 119 9.65 -0.17 -7.94
CA TRP A 119 9.27 1.23 -7.71
C TRP A 119 8.18 1.75 -8.65
N LYS A 120 8.09 1.25 -9.89
CA LYS A 120 6.99 1.63 -10.79
C LYS A 120 5.64 1.16 -10.26
N MET A 121 5.59 -0.04 -9.69
CA MET A 121 4.40 -0.62 -9.08
C MET A 121 4.07 0.07 -7.75
N GLU A 122 5.08 0.32 -6.90
CA GLU A 122 4.91 1.08 -5.64
C GLU A 122 4.34 2.47 -5.89
N ARG A 123 4.86 3.20 -6.89
CA ARG A 123 4.34 4.51 -7.29
C ARG A 123 2.89 4.41 -7.76
N SER A 124 2.57 3.38 -8.56
CA SER A 124 1.20 3.17 -9.06
C SER A 124 0.22 2.86 -7.92
N SER A 125 0.62 1.99 -6.99
CA SER A 125 -0.15 1.70 -5.76
C SER A 125 -0.38 2.97 -4.94
N ALA A 126 0.67 3.78 -4.72
CA ALA A 126 0.55 5.03 -3.97
C ALA A 126 -0.40 6.04 -4.62
N LEU A 127 -0.34 6.19 -5.94
CA LEU A 127 -1.27 7.05 -6.69
C LEU A 127 -2.71 6.53 -6.57
N LEU A 128 -2.91 5.21 -6.74
CA LEU A 128 -4.24 4.59 -6.66
C LEU A 128 -4.82 4.70 -5.26
N PHE A 129 -4.07 4.37 -4.20
CA PHE A 129 -4.54 4.51 -2.82
C PHE A 129 -4.92 5.95 -2.48
N PHE A 130 -4.10 6.93 -2.89
CA PHE A 130 -4.41 8.34 -2.67
C PHE A 130 -5.71 8.73 -3.37
N THR A 131 -5.82 8.49 -4.69
CA THR A 131 -6.98 8.90 -5.47
C THR A 131 -8.24 8.15 -5.05
N TYR A 132 -8.15 6.85 -4.83
CA TYR A 132 -9.28 6.01 -4.45
C TYR A 132 -9.82 6.37 -3.06
N SER A 133 -8.93 6.56 -2.07
CA SER A 133 -9.37 6.96 -0.72
C SER A 133 -10.03 8.34 -0.71
N LEU A 134 -9.54 9.28 -1.54
CA LEU A 134 -10.20 10.56 -1.75
C LEU A 134 -11.61 10.40 -2.36
N LEU A 135 -11.77 9.53 -3.37
CA LEU A 135 -13.08 9.26 -3.98
C LEU A 135 -14.06 8.65 -2.97
N VAL A 136 -13.59 7.73 -2.12
CA VAL A 136 -14.41 7.15 -1.04
C VAL A 136 -14.83 8.23 -0.04
N LEU A 137 -13.92 9.12 0.38
CA LEU A 137 -14.25 10.24 1.28
C LEU A 137 -15.29 11.18 0.67
N ILE A 138 -15.13 11.55 -0.60
CA ILE A 138 -16.10 12.39 -1.32
C ILE A 138 -17.45 11.69 -1.37
N ASN A 139 -17.48 10.38 -1.64
CA ASN A 139 -18.72 9.63 -1.69
C ASN A 139 -19.43 9.57 -0.34
N LEU A 140 -18.69 9.35 0.75
CA LEU A 140 -19.25 9.35 2.10
C LEU A 140 -19.79 10.71 2.54
N TRP A 141 -19.31 11.81 1.95
CA TRP A 141 -19.87 13.14 2.20
C TRP A 141 -21.27 13.31 1.57
N TRP A 142 -21.51 12.63 0.44
CA TRP A 142 -22.72 12.76 -0.37
C TRP A 142 -23.79 11.69 -0.09
N ILE A 143 -23.51 10.75 0.82
CA ILE A 143 -24.46 9.77 1.36
C ILE A 143 -25.13 10.39 2.58
#